data_AF-A0A2E7VDI7-F1
#
_entry.id   AF-A0A2E7VDI7-F1
#
_cell.length_a   1.000
_cell.length_b   1.000
_cell.length_c   1.000
_cell.angle_alpha   90.00
_cell.angle_beta   90.00
_cell.angle_gamma   90.00
#
_symmetry.space_group_name_H-M   'P 1'
#
loop_
_entity.id
_entity.type
_entity.pdbx_description
1 polymer ?
#
loop_
_entity_poly.entity_id
_entity_poly.type
_entity_poly.pdbx_seq_one_letter_code
_entity_poly.pdbx_strand_id
1 'polypeptide(L)'
;MERGVRMEKLPEVLLRWRDHDNRISRRDPRYSRNAFYGMKLGYLHRWLERSNPFHPVVKVWGAGRITRGRCRFLEDAGTRIIGYYDLDPRKIGEPREGLSVRSIEEIPPPGNEFIVAMVGARGAREKVAAFLHEHDYREGVDFILAA
;
A
#
# COMPACT_ATOMS: atom_id res chain seq x y z
N MET A 1 6.28 -16.80 2.59
CA MET A 1 4.81 -16.65 2.49
C MET A 1 4.34 -16.82 1.05
N GLU A 2 4.94 -16.13 0.07
CA GLU A 2 4.59 -16.16 -1.37
C GLU A 2 4.66 -17.54 -2.08
N ARG A 3 5.24 -18.57 -1.43
CA ARG A 3 5.38 -19.94 -1.96
C ARG A 3 4.38 -20.94 -1.36
N GLY A 4 3.26 -20.48 -0.80
CA GLY A 4 2.22 -21.39 -0.27
C GLY A 4 2.59 -22.09 1.05
N VAL A 5 3.49 -21.50 1.83
CA VAL A 5 3.87 -22.03 3.16
C VAL A 5 2.68 -21.98 4.11
N ARG A 6 2.46 -23.08 4.84
CA ARG A 6 1.49 -23.18 5.94
C ARG A 6 2.19 -22.84 7.25
N MET A 7 1.53 -22.08 8.11
CA MET A 7 2.03 -21.72 9.44
C MET A 7 1.00 -22.14 10.47
N GLU A 8 1.48 -22.69 11.59
CA GLU A 8 0.66 -23.08 12.72
C GLU A 8 1.18 -22.40 13.98
N LYS A 9 0.27 -21.92 14.83
CA LYS A 9 0.61 -21.38 16.15
C LYS A 9 0.51 -22.51 17.16
N LEU A 10 1.67 -22.95 17.64
CA LEU A 10 1.77 -24.00 18.63
C LEU A 10 1.51 -23.46 20.05
N PRO A 11 0.83 -24.22 20.93
CA PRO A 11 0.56 -23.79 22.31
C PRO A 11 1.82 -23.77 23.19
N GLU A 12 2.89 -24.42 22.77
CA GLU A 12 4.14 -24.51 23.51
C GLU A 12 5.00 -23.24 23.36
N VAL A 13 5.69 -22.87 24.43
CA VAL A 13 6.71 -21.82 24.39
C VAL A 13 7.99 -22.39 23.78
N LEU A 14 8.17 -22.18 22.47
CA LEU A 14 9.33 -22.69 21.72
C LEU A 14 10.54 -21.76 21.71
N LEU A 15 10.37 -20.51 22.15
CA LEU A 15 11.42 -19.49 22.09
C LEU A 15 11.52 -18.73 23.41
N ARG A 16 12.71 -18.78 24.03
CA ARG A 16 13.07 -17.88 25.13
C ARG A 16 13.95 -16.76 24.60
N TRP A 17 13.37 -15.58 24.40
CA TRP A 17 14.06 -14.43 23.85
C TRP A 17 14.69 -13.56 24.94
N ARG A 18 15.99 -13.26 24.82
CA ARG A 18 16.66 -12.19 25.56
C ARG A 18 16.59 -10.87 24.81
N ASP A 19 15.95 -9.86 25.40
CA ASP A 19 15.85 -8.52 24.82
C ASP A 19 16.98 -7.61 25.33
N HIS A 20 17.96 -7.33 24.47
CA HIS A 20 19.09 -6.45 24.78
C HIS A 20 18.96 -5.12 24.05
N ASP A 21 19.42 -4.03 24.68
CA ASP A 21 19.42 -2.68 24.09
C ASP A 21 20.27 -2.53 22.82
N ASN A 22 21.18 -3.48 22.55
CA ASN A 22 22.01 -3.51 21.36
C ASN A 22 21.53 -4.52 20.31
N ARG A 23 20.35 -5.12 20.46
CA ARG A 23 19.85 -6.10 19.49
C ARG A 23 19.78 -5.47 18.10
N ILE A 24 20.14 -6.27 17.10
CA ILE A 24 20.23 -5.86 15.69
C ILE A 24 18.91 -5.19 15.24
N SER A 25 17.75 -5.73 15.62
CA SER A 25 16.46 -5.16 15.22
C SER A 25 16.13 -3.78 15.80
N ARG A 26 16.90 -3.26 16.77
CA ARG A 26 16.80 -1.88 17.27
C ARG A 26 17.76 -0.93 16.58
N ARG A 27 18.93 -1.40 16.14
CA ARG A 27 20.05 -0.54 15.74
C ARG A 27 20.42 -0.65 14.26
N ASP A 28 20.21 -1.80 13.66
CA ASP A 28 20.69 -2.09 12.31
C ASP A 28 19.78 -1.45 11.25
N PRO A 29 20.35 -0.74 10.25
CA PRO A 29 19.59 -0.08 9.19
C PRO A 29 18.65 -0.99 8.38
N ARG A 30 18.90 -2.31 8.34
CA ARG A 30 18.03 -3.31 7.71
C ARG A 30 16.64 -3.36 8.34
N TYR A 31 16.48 -2.91 9.58
CA TYR A 31 15.20 -2.83 10.29
C TYR A 31 14.60 -1.42 10.25
N SER A 32 15.15 -0.51 9.45
CA SER A 32 14.57 0.81 9.26
C SER A 32 13.20 0.75 8.59
N ARG A 33 12.39 1.80 8.79
CA ARG A 33 11.09 1.94 8.11
C ARG A 33 11.22 1.89 6.60
N ASN A 34 12.27 2.50 6.03
CA ASN A 34 12.48 2.49 4.57
C ASN A 34 12.81 1.08 4.07
N ALA A 35 13.65 0.33 4.78
CA ALA A 35 13.93 -1.06 4.44
C ALA A 35 12.65 -1.91 4.49
N PHE A 36 11.80 -1.71 5.50
CA PHE A 36 10.50 -2.36 5.58
C PHE A 36 9.60 -2.04 4.38
N TYR A 37 9.45 -0.76 4.00
CA TYR A 37 8.61 -0.39 2.85
C TYR A 37 9.20 -0.83 1.51
N GLY A 38 10.53 -0.78 1.34
CA GLY A 38 11.20 -1.33 0.15
C GLY A 38 10.88 -2.81 -0.03
N MET A 39 10.99 -3.59 1.05
CA MET A 39 10.60 -5.00 1.02
C MET A 39 9.09 -5.18 0.77
N LYS A 40 8.24 -4.52 1.57
CA LYS A 40 6.77 -4.64 1.50
C LYS A 40 6.25 -4.32 0.11
N LEU A 41 6.71 -3.22 -0.48
CA LEU A 41 6.22 -2.75 -1.79
C LEU A 41 6.80 -3.57 -2.94
N GLY A 42 8.00 -4.14 -2.80
CA GLY A 42 8.50 -5.14 -3.74
C GLY A 42 7.63 -6.41 -3.78
N TYR A 43 7.16 -6.90 -2.62
CA TYR A 43 6.18 -8.00 -2.58
C TYR A 43 4.81 -7.58 -3.11
N LEU A 44 4.37 -6.35 -2.84
CA LEU A 44 3.12 -5.82 -3.40
C LEU A 44 3.17 -5.77 -4.93
N HIS A 45 4.29 -5.32 -5.52
CA HIS A 45 4.48 -5.32 -6.97
C HIS A 45 4.30 -6.73 -7.56
N ARG A 46 4.98 -7.74 -7.02
CA ARG A 46 4.82 -9.14 -7.46
C ARG A 46 3.42 -9.71 -7.24
N TRP A 47 2.70 -9.21 -6.25
CA TRP A 47 1.29 -9.56 -6.08
C TRP A 47 0.44 -8.90 -7.17
N LEU A 48 0.66 -7.61 -7.45
CA LEU A 48 -0.02 -6.88 -8.53
C LEU A 48 0.23 -7.52 -9.90
N GLU A 49 1.44 -8.01 -10.20
CA GLU A 49 1.73 -8.77 -11.44
C GLU A 49 0.75 -9.93 -11.70
N ARG A 50 0.25 -10.57 -10.63
CA ARG A 50 -0.63 -11.74 -10.73
C ARG A 50 -2.11 -11.40 -10.55
N SER A 51 -2.42 -10.28 -9.89
CA SER A 51 -3.76 -9.98 -9.40
C SER A 51 -4.36 -8.69 -9.98
N ASN A 52 -3.56 -7.77 -10.51
CA ASN A 52 -4.04 -6.53 -11.13
C ASN A 52 -4.28 -6.75 -12.63
N PRO A 53 -5.53 -6.68 -13.13
CA PRO A 53 -5.83 -6.78 -14.57
C PRO A 53 -5.19 -5.68 -15.42
N PHE A 54 -4.84 -4.56 -14.80
CA PHE A 54 -4.25 -3.37 -15.43
C PHE A 54 -2.73 -3.28 -15.22
N HIS A 55 -2.07 -4.34 -14.74
CA HIS A 55 -0.63 -4.34 -14.50
C HIS A 55 0.15 -3.83 -15.74
N PRO A 56 1.16 -2.95 -15.58
CA PRO A 56 1.76 -2.47 -14.33
C PRO A 56 1.10 -1.22 -13.75
N VAL A 57 -0.06 -0.80 -14.25
CA VAL A 57 -0.66 0.50 -13.95
C VAL A 57 -1.55 0.45 -12.71
N VAL A 58 -1.41 1.45 -11.83
CA VAL A 58 -2.29 1.66 -10.67
C VAL A 58 -2.58 3.15 -10.46
N LYS A 59 -3.67 3.45 -9.75
CA LYS A 59 -3.85 4.72 -9.04
C LYS A 59 -3.68 4.52 -7.54
N VAL A 60 -3.25 5.56 -6.84
CA VAL A 60 -3.01 5.51 -5.41
C VAL A 60 -4.03 6.35 -4.65
N TRP A 61 -4.78 5.74 -3.74
CA TRP A 61 -5.54 6.52 -2.77
C TRP A 61 -4.62 6.96 -1.63
N GLY A 62 -4.37 8.27 -1.56
CA GLY A 62 -3.55 8.94 -0.56
C GLY A 62 -2.43 9.72 -1.22
N ALA A 63 -2.60 11.03 -1.37
CA ALA A 63 -1.63 11.90 -2.01
C ALA A 63 -0.67 12.57 -1.01
N GLY A 64 -0.51 12.06 0.22
CA GLY A 64 0.35 12.67 1.24
C GLY A 64 1.85 12.58 0.94
N ARG A 65 2.65 13.49 1.51
CA ARG A 65 4.13 13.51 1.31
C ARG A 65 4.80 12.18 1.68
N ILE A 66 4.41 11.59 2.80
CA ILE A 66 4.94 10.30 3.27
C ILE A 66 4.53 9.19 2.29
N THR A 67 3.26 9.15 1.88
CA THR A 67 2.76 8.16 0.92
C THR A 67 3.52 8.22 -0.39
N ARG A 68 3.64 9.39 -1.00
CA ARG A 68 4.38 9.56 -2.27
C ARG A 68 5.86 9.19 -2.14
N GLY A 69 6.48 9.46 -0.98
CA GLY A 69 7.84 9.00 -0.70
C GLY A 69 7.95 7.48 -0.67
N ARG A 70 6.94 6.78 -0.14
CA ARG A 70 6.87 5.31 -0.15
C ARG A 70 6.53 4.74 -1.52
N CYS A 71 5.67 5.42 -2.28
CA CYS A 71 5.29 5.03 -3.64
C CYS A 71 6.51 4.90 -4.57
N ARG A 72 7.60 5.64 -4.31
CA ARG A 72 8.87 5.45 -5.03
C ARG A 72 9.38 4.01 -4.97
N PHE A 73 9.29 3.33 -3.84
CA PHE A 73 9.69 1.91 -3.77
C PHE A 73 8.81 0.99 -4.63
N LEU A 74 7.55 1.37 -4.85
CA LEU A 74 6.63 0.63 -5.70
C LEU A 74 6.90 0.91 -7.20
N GLU A 75 7.28 2.15 -7.53
CA GLU A 75 7.74 2.58 -8.85
C GLU A 75 9.10 1.95 -9.21
N ASP A 76 10.07 1.99 -8.29
CA ASP A 76 11.38 1.35 -8.42
C ASP A 76 11.25 -0.17 -8.63
N ALA A 77 10.19 -0.78 -8.10
CA ALA A 77 9.88 -2.19 -8.33
C ALA A 77 9.26 -2.47 -9.71
N GLY A 78 8.81 -1.45 -10.44
CA GLY A 78 8.26 -1.56 -11.80
C GLY A 78 6.79 -1.16 -11.96
N THR A 79 6.10 -0.75 -10.89
CA THR A 79 4.70 -0.31 -10.96
C THR A 79 4.60 1.10 -11.55
N ARG A 80 3.66 1.33 -12.47
CA ARG A 80 3.40 2.67 -13.02
C ARG A 80 2.24 3.35 -12.31
N ILE A 81 2.53 4.34 -11.47
CA ILE A 81 1.50 5.16 -10.80
C ILE A 81 1.08 6.28 -11.74
N ILE A 82 -0.19 6.28 -12.16
CA ILE A 82 -0.72 7.26 -13.14
C ILE A 82 -1.52 8.40 -12.51
N GLY A 83 -1.73 8.36 -11.20
CA GLY A 83 -2.48 9.39 -10.50
C GLY A 83 -2.79 9.02 -9.06
N TYR A 84 -3.32 10.00 -8.34
CA TYR A 84 -3.69 9.86 -6.95
C TYR A 84 -5.15 10.26 -6.70
N TYR A 85 -5.74 9.68 -5.67
CA TYR A 85 -6.99 10.14 -5.07
C TYR A 85 -6.73 10.69 -3.67
N ASP A 86 -7.42 11.75 -3.28
CA ASP A 86 -7.38 12.26 -1.91
C ASP A 86 -8.70 12.98 -1.55
N LEU A 87 -9.00 13.02 -0.25
CA LEU A 87 -10.17 13.70 0.32
C LEU A 87 -9.88 15.17 0.60
N ASP A 88 -8.61 15.55 0.78
CA ASP A 88 -8.22 16.91 1.13
C ASP A 88 -8.33 17.82 -0.10
N PRO A 89 -9.29 18.77 -0.14
CA PRO A 89 -9.47 19.64 -1.29
C PRO A 89 -8.24 20.49 -1.61
N ARG A 90 -7.35 20.71 -0.63
CA ARG A 90 -6.08 21.45 -0.84
C ARG A 90 -5.07 20.64 -1.66
N LYS A 91 -5.27 19.34 -1.81
CA LYS A 91 -4.39 18.47 -2.60
C LYS A 91 -4.95 18.16 -3.98
N ILE A 92 -6.24 18.34 -4.21
CA ILE A 92 -6.93 18.01 -5.46
C ILE A 92 -6.48 18.98 -6.58
N GLY A 93 -6.44 18.48 -7.81
CA GLY A 93 -5.94 19.17 -8.99
C GLY A 93 -4.48 18.83 -9.26
N GLU A 94 -3.68 19.86 -9.49
CA GLU A 94 -2.26 19.74 -9.84
C GLU A 94 -1.41 20.50 -8.82
N PRO A 95 -1.30 20.02 -7.57
CA PRO A 95 -0.61 20.75 -6.50
C PRO A 95 0.90 20.91 -6.72
N ARG A 96 1.46 20.24 -7.73
CA ARG A 96 2.80 20.48 -8.31
C ARG A 96 2.94 19.69 -9.62
N GLU A 97 3.95 20.06 -10.39
CA GLU A 97 4.31 19.40 -11.65
C GLU A 97 4.42 17.86 -11.49
N GLY A 98 3.80 17.15 -12.43
CA GLY A 98 3.80 15.68 -12.48
C GLY A 98 2.93 14.99 -11.42
N LEU A 99 2.22 15.72 -10.54
CA LEU A 99 1.29 15.14 -9.57
C LEU A 99 -0.16 15.53 -9.91
N SER A 100 -0.90 14.61 -10.53
CA SER A 100 -2.36 14.72 -10.66
C SER A 100 -3.04 14.04 -9.48
N VAL A 101 -3.90 14.79 -8.78
CA VAL A 101 -4.71 14.30 -7.67
C VAL A 101 -6.18 14.58 -7.96
N ARG A 102 -7.02 13.55 -7.88
CA ARG A 102 -8.46 13.65 -8.08
C ARG A 102 -9.19 13.46 -6.76
N SER A 103 -10.43 13.96 -6.70
CA SER A 103 -11.33 13.65 -5.59
C SER A 103 -11.63 12.16 -5.58
N ILE A 104 -11.84 11.58 -4.41
CA ILE A 104 -12.32 10.19 -4.28
C ILE A 104 -13.70 10.00 -4.92
N GLU A 105 -14.47 11.08 -5.05
CA GLU A 105 -15.77 11.07 -5.74
C GLU A 105 -15.64 10.96 -7.26
N GLU A 106 -14.43 11.13 -7.80
CA GLU A 106 -14.11 10.92 -9.22
C GLU A 106 -13.55 9.50 -9.47
N ILE A 107 -13.66 8.59 -8.49
CA ILE A 107 -13.34 7.18 -8.69
C ILE A 107 -14.40 6.58 -9.63
N PRO A 108 -14.01 6.01 -10.78
CA PRO A 108 -14.95 5.43 -11.73
C PRO A 108 -15.55 4.12 -11.15
N PRO A 109 -16.59 3.56 -11.78
CA PRO A 109 -17.06 2.21 -11.46
C PRO A 109 -15.93 1.16 -11.56
N PRO A 110 -16.01 0.03 -10.83
CA PRO A 110 -14.98 -1.02 -10.87
C PRO A 110 -14.76 -1.56 -12.28
N GLY A 111 -13.58 -2.13 -12.53
CA GLY A 111 -13.19 -2.62 -13.85
C GLY A 111 -12.61 -1.58 -14.81
N ASN A 112 -12.34 -0.36 -14.35
CA ASN A 112 -11.64 0.68 -15.14
C ASN A 112 -10.17 0.88 -14.71
N GLU A 113 -9.86 0.56 -13.46
CA GLU A 113 -8.55 0.78 -12.87
C GLU A 113 -8.35 -0.09 -11.62
N PHE A 114 -7.10 -0.16 -11.15
CA PHE A 114 -6.76 -0.81 -9.89
C PHE A 114 -6.24 0.22 -8.87
N ILE A 115 -6.82 0.22 -7.68
CA ILE A 115 -6.52 1.20 -6.64
C ILE A 115 -5.63 0.60 -5.54
N VAL A 116 -4.47 1.22 -5.31
CA VAL A 116 -3.59 0.91 -4.17
C VAL A 116 -3.84 1.95 -3.08
N ALA A 117 -4.54 1.56 -2.02
CA ALA A 117 -4.89 2.45 -0.93
C ALA A 117 -3.76 2.54 0.12
N MET A 118 -3.15 3.73 0.21
CA MET A 118 -1.96 4.02 1.00
C MET A 118 -2.22 5.13 2.04
N VAL A 119 -3.33 5.00 2.77
CA VAL A 119 -3.75 5.94 3.83
C VAL A 119 -3.48 5.34 5.21
N GLY A 120 -2.52 5.91 5.94
CA GLY A 120 -2.04 5.36 7.22
C GLY A 120 -2.63 6.00 8.49
N ALA A 121 -3.66 6.84 8.37
CA ALA A 121 -4.30 7.42 9.56
C ALA A 121 -5.13 6.36 10.31
N ARG A 122 -5.21 6.46 11.64
CA ARG A 122 -6.02 5.54 12.45
C ARG A 122 -7.48 5.59 11.98
N GLY A 123 -8.07 4.42 11.72
CA GLY A 123 -9.44 4.31 11.21
C GLY A 123 -9.58 4.57 9.70
N ALA A 124 -8.48 4.89 8.98
CA ALA A 124 -8.57 5.18 7.55
C ALA A 124 -8.74 3.91 6.71
N ARG A 125 -8.17 2.78 7.14
CA ARG A 125 -8.29 1.51 6.43
C ARG A 125 -9.76 1.11 6.30
N GLU A 126 -10.49 1.19 7.40
CA GLU A 126 -11.90 0.82 7.50
C GLU A 126 -12.76 1.77 6.66
N LYS A 127 -12.46 3.08 6.69
CA LYS A 127 -13.18 4.08 5.89
C LYS A 127 -12.97 3.91 4.38
N VAL A 128 -11.73 3.65 3.96
CA VAL A 128 -11.42 3.40 2.55
C VAL A 128 -12.09 2.12 2.07
N ALA A 129 -12.03 1.04 2.87
CA ALA A 129 -12.71 -0.21 2.54
C ALA A 129 -14.23 -0.01 2.42
N ALA A 130 -14.85 0.64 3.41
CA ALA A 130 -16.28 0.92 3.40
C ALA A 130 -16.70 1.72 2.16
N PHE A 131 -16.01 2.82 1.86
CA PHE A 131 -16.30 3.63 0.68
C PHE A 131 -16.20 2.79 -0.61
N LEU A 132 -15.12 2.03 -0.79
CA LEU A 132 -14.94 1.24 -2.00
C LEU A 132 -15.99 0.13 -2.11
N HIS A 133 -16.33 -0.54 -1.02
CA HIS A 133 -17.40 -1.54 -1.01
C HIS A 133 -18.79 -0.96 -1.31
N GLU A 134 -19.09 0.24 -0.82
CA GLU A 134 -20.33 0.95 -1.16
C GLU A 134 -20.42 1.31 -2.65
N HIS A 135 -19.28 1.33 -3.36
CA HIS A 135 -19.18 1.57 -4.80
C HIS A 135 -18.86 0.28 -5.59
N ASP A 136 -19.21 -0.90 -5.04
CA ASP A 136 -19.07 -2.22 -5.66
C ASP A 136 -17.63 -2.70 -5.94
N TYR A 137 -16.62 -2.03 -5.39
CA TYR A 137 -15.23 -2.50 -5.47
C TYR A 137 -14.99 -3.69 -4.55
N ARG A 138 -14.17 -4.65 -5.02
CA ARG A 138 -13.78 -5.85 -4.27
C ARG A 138 -12.29 -5.83 -3.94
N GLU A 139 -11.96 -6.03 -2.66
CA GLU A 139 -10.56 -6.13 -2.23
C GLU A 139 -9.92 -7.37 -2.87
N GLY A 140 -8.71 -7.21 -3.38
CA GLY A 140 -7.98 -8.26 -4.09
C GLY A 140 -8.30 -8.36 -5.59
N VAL A 141 -9.36 -7.69 -6.07
CA VAL A 141 -9.76 -7.68 -7.48
C VAL A 141 -9.65 -6.27 -8.08
N ASP A 142 -10.25 -5.29 -7.42
CA ASP A 142 -10.32 -3.90 -7.89
C ASP A 142 -9.40 -2.98 -7.07
N PHE A 143 -9.10 -3.35 -5.83
CA PHE A 143 -8.21 -2.58 -4.95
C PHE A 143 -7.45 -3.43 -3.93
N ILE A 144 -6.44 -2.84 -3.31
CA ILE A 144 -5.72 -3.42 -2.17
C ILE A 144 -5.37 -2.35 -1.15
N LEU A 145 -5.48 -2.69 0.14
CA LEU A 145 -5.12 -1.80 1.25
C LEU A 145 -3.66 -2.03 1.65
N ALA A 146 -2.77 -1.07 1.38
CA ALA A 146 -1.32 -1.22 1.42
C ALA A 146 -0.57 -0.24 2.36
N ALA A 147 -1.30 0.60 3.10
CA ALA A 147 -0.75 1.61 4.02
C ALA A 147 0.18 1.09 5.12
#